data_AF-A0A2G6B4C2-F1
#
_entry.id   AF-A0A2G6B4C2-F1
#
_cell.length_a   1.000
_cell.length_b   1.000
_cell.length_c   1.000
_cell.angle_alpha   90.00
_cell.angle_beta   90.00
_cell.angle_gamma   90.00
#
_symmetry.space_group_name_H-M   'P 1'
#
loop_
_entity.id
_entity.type
_entity.pdbx_description
1 polymer ?
#
loop_
_entity_poly.entity_id
_entity_poly.type
_entity_poly.pdbx_seq_one_letter_code
_entity_poly.pdbx_strand_id
1 'polypeptide(L)' 'MDNQNFKVISMACLLICILAWIPNIVFQVASPLFLVTFIIAPVGILFATLVRKYWLIVANSFMFFSFFIFMFVGYFVNAN' A
#
# COMPACT_ATOMS: atom_id res chain seq x y z
N MET A 1 -11.44 -2.29 22.55
CA MET A 1 -10.50 -1.57 21.67
C MET A 1 -11.29 -0.53 20.91
N ASP A 2 -11.01 0.74 21.15
CA ASP A 2 -11.81 1.83 20.56
C ASP A 2 -11.58 1.96 19.04
N ASN A 3 -12.59 2.47 18.33
CA ASN A 3 -12.56 2.73 16.88
C ASN A 3 -11.33 3.55 16.44
N GLN A 4 -10.76 4.36 17.32
CA GLN A 4 -9.55 5.14 17.05
C GLN A 4 -8.31 4.25 16.86
N ASN A 5 -8.17 3.17 17.63
CA ASN A 5 -7.01 2.29 17.53
C ASN A 5 -6.96 1.56 16.18
N PHE A 6 -8.10 1.08 15.71
CA PHE A 6 -8.20 0.44 14.39
C PHE A 6 -7.90 1.41 13.24
N LYS A 7 -8.29 2.69 13.38
CA LYS A 7 -7.93 3.73 12.41
C LYS A 7 -6.42 3.94 12.37
N VAL A 8 -5.77 4.03 13.53
CA VAL A 8 -4.31 4.20 13.63
C VAL A 8 -3.58 2.99 13.02
N ILE A 9 -4.03 1.77 13.29
CA ILE A 9 -3.44 0.55 12.71
C ILE A 9 -3.58 0.56 11.18
N SER A 10 -4.77 0.84 10.65
CA SER A 10 -4.99 0.92 9.20
C SER A 10 -4.12 2.01 8.54
N MET A 11 -3.94 3.15 9.21
CA MET A 11 -3.08 4.22 8.72
C MET A 11 -1.59 3.85 8.80
N ALA A 12 -1.17 3.13 9.84
CA ALA A 12 0.18 2.59 9.95
C ALA A 12 0.45 1.55 8.84
N CYS A 13 -0.50 0.65 8.54
CA CYS A 13 -0.41 -0.29 7.41
C CYS A 13 -0.19 0.45 6.09
N LEU A 14 -0.96 1.50 5.84
CA LEU A 14 -0.83 2.32 4.64
C LEU A 14 0.55 2.99 4.56
N LEU A 15 1.04 3.56 5.66
CA LEU A 15 2.37 4.18 5.72
C LEU A 15 3.48 3.16 5.47
N ILE A 16 3.40 1.97 6.07
CA ILE A 16 4.37 0.90 5.83
C ILE A 16 4.36 0.48 4.36
N CYS A 17 3.19 0.37 3.74
CA CYS A 17 3.09 0.07 2.32
C CYS A 17 3.77 1.15 1.46
N ILE A 18 3.61 2.43 1.78
CA ILE A 18 4.29 3.52 1.07
C ILE A 18 5.81 3.44 1.27
N LEU A 19 6.27 3.22 2.51
CA LEU A 19 7.69 3.09 2.82
C LEU A 19 8.35 1.90 2.12
N ALA A 20 7.62 0.78 1.98
CA ALA A 20 8.08 -0.41 1.27
C ALA A 20 8.37 -0.15 -0.23
N TRP A 21 7.75 0.88 -0.81
CA TRP A 21 8.01 1.31 -2.19
C TRP A 21 9.22 2.23 -2.34
N ILE A 22 9.73 2.85 -1.27
CA ILE A 22 10.86 3.78 -1.33
C ILE A 22 12.11 3.17 -2.00
N PRO A 23 12.56 1.95 -1.65
CA PRO A 23 13.71 1.32 -2.31
C PRO A 23 13.54 1.20 -3.82
N ASN A 24 12.33 0.86 -4.27
CA ASN A 24 12.03 0.61 -5.67
C ASN A 24 11.83 1.92 -6.47
N ILE A 25 11.15 2.92 -5.90
CA ILE A 25 10.79 4.17 -6.61
C ILE A 25 11.86 5.25 -6.44
N VAL A 26 12.40 5.44 -5.23
CA VAL A 26 13.33 6.54 -4.94
C VAL A 26 14.76 6.13 -5.22
N PHE A 27 15.16 4.95 -4.73
CA PHE A 27 16.52 4.45 -4.90
C PHE A 27 16.71 3.64 -6.18
N GLN A 28 15.63 3.32 -6.90
CA GLN A 28 15.65 2.51 -8.13
C GLN A 28 16.35 1.15 -7.94
N VAL A 29 16.34 0.63 -6.71
CA VAL A 29 16.90 -0.68 -6.37
C VAL A 29 15.75 -1.68 -6.36
N ALA A 30 15.83 -2.68 -7.25
CA ALA A 30 14.90 -3.79 -7.29
C ALA A 30 14.95 -4.56 -5.96
N SER A 31 14.01 -4.25 -5.07
CA SER A 31 13.94 -4.81 -3.73
C SER A 31 12.61 -5.52 -3.53
N PRO A 32 12.59 -6.79 -3.07
CA PRO A 32 11.36 -7.54 -2.84
C PRO A 32 10.52 -7.00 -1.67
N LEU A 33 10.95 -5.92 -1.02
CA LEU A 33 10.20 -5.25 0.06
C LEU A 33 8.78 -4.83 -0.36
N PHE A 34 8.54 -4.55 -1.64
CA PHE A 34 7.19 -4.27 -2.13
C PHE A 34 6.23 -5.47 -1.92
N LEU A 35 6.72 -6.72 -1.84
CA LEU A 35 5.87 -7.89 -1.62
C LEU A 35 5.11 -7.81 -0.29
N VAL A 36 5.66 -7.08 0.68
CA VAL A 36 5.04 -6.84 1.97
C VAL A 36 3.72 -6.08 1.82
N THR A 37 3.54 -5.27 0.77
CA THR A 37 2.27 -4.57 0.52
C THR A 37 1.12 -5.53 0.25
N PHE A 38 1.37 -6.70 -0.35
CA PHE A 38 0.33 -7.71 -0.59
C PHE A 38 -0.20 -8.34 0.70
N ILE A 39 0.57 -8.31 1.79
CA ILE A 39 0.15 -8.83 3.11
C ILE A 39 -0.40 -7.70 3.97
N ILE A 40 0.29 -6.56 4.02
CA ILE A 40 -0.07 -5.45 4.91
C ILE A 40 -1.29 -4.68 4.39
N ALA A 41 -1.46 -4.52 3.08
CA ALA A 41 -2.60 -3.79 2.54
C ALA A 41 -3.96 -4.48 2.82
N PRO A 42 -4.14 -5.81 2.66
CA PRO A 42 -5.35 -6.49 3.09
C PRO A 42 -5.64 -6.33 4.58
N VAL A 43 -4.61 -6.39 5.43
CA VAL A 43 -4.75 -6.13 6.86
C VAL A 43 -5.25 -4.69 7.10
N GLY A 44 -4.69 -3.71 6.40
CA GLY A 44 -5.13 -2.32 6.45
C GLY A 44 -6.57 -2.12 5.96
N ILE A 45 -7.00 -2.86 4.94
CA ILE A 45 -8.38 -2.88 4.41
C ILE A 45 -9.35 -3.44 5.45
N LEU A 46 -9.02 -4.58 6.07
CA LEU A 46 -9.86 -5.21 7.09
C LEU A 46 -10.10 -4.26 8.27
N PHE A 47 -9.05 -3.63 8.79
CA PHE A 47 -9.17 -2.66 9.86
C PHE A 47 -9.91 -1.38 9.44
N ALA A 48 -9.70 -0.88 8.21
CA ALA A 48 -10.44 0.26 7.68
C ALA A 48 -11.95 -0.03 7.54
N THR A 49 -12.29 -1.26 7.17
CA THR A 49 -13.67 -1.74 7.01
C THR A 49 -14.37 -1.81 8.37
N LEU A 50 -13.68 -2.28 9.40
CA LEU A 50 -14.19 -2.31 10.78
C LEU A 50 -14.57 -0.92 11.30
N VAL A 51 -13.82 0.12 10.93
CA VAL A 51 -14.07 1.52 11.32
C VAL A 51 -14.96 2.26 10.31
N ARG A 52 -15.43 1.58 9.25
CA ARG A 52 -16.23 2.15 8.14
C ARG A 52 -15.60 3.40 7.53
N LYS A 53 -14.27 3.44 7.43
CA LYS A 53 -13.52 4.56 6.83
C LYS A 53 -13.22 4.25 5.36
N TYR A 54 -14.19 4.54 4.50
CA TYR A 54 -14.11 4.30 3.06
C TYR A 54 -12.82 4.84 2.41
N TRP A 55 -12.35 6.03 2.81
CA TRP A 55 -11.08 6.58 2.31
C TRP A 55 -9.87 5.67 2.58
N LEU A 56 -9.77 5.09 3.80
CA LEU A 56 -8.68 4.19 4.16
C LEU A 56 -8.79 2.84 3.45
N ILE A 57 -10.02 2.37 3.19
CA ILE A 57 -10.27 1.15 2.39
C ILE A 57 -9.74 1.35 0.98
N VAL A 58 -10.12 2.46 0.33
CA VAL A 58 -9.70 2.78 -1.04
C VAL A 58 -8.18 2.94 -1.10
N ALA A 59 -7.58 3.67 -0.15
CA ALA A 59 -6.14 3.91 -0.16
C ALA A 59 -5.32 2.64 0.08
N ASN A 60 -5.71 1.78 1.03
CA ASN A 60 -5.03 0.48 1.19
C ASN A 60 -5.27 -0.44 -0.02
N SER A 61 -6.46 -0.43 -0.64
CA SER A 61 -6.73 -1.18 -1.87
C SER A 61 -5.86 -0.70 -3.02
N PHE A 62 -5.67 0.60 -3.17
CA PHE A 62 -4.76 1.17 -4.15
C PHE A 62 -3.31 0.69 -3.93
N MET A 63 -2.85 0.65 -2.68
CA MET A 63 -1.52 0.12 -2.33
C MET A 63 -1.38 -1.39 -2.58
N PHE A 64 -2.47 -2.15 -2.55
CA PHE A 64 -2.46 -3.56 -2.92
C PHE A 64 -2.25 -3.73 -4.44
N PHE A 65 -2.93 -2.93 -5.24
CA PHE A 65 -2.80 -2.96 -6.71
C PHE A 65 -1.62 -2.14 -7.25
N SER A 66 -0.90 -1.42 -6.39
CA SER A 66 0.15 -0.50 -6.81
C SER A 66 1.27 -1.18 -7.60
N PHE A 67 1.54 -2.46 -7.32
CA PHE A 67 2.51 -3.24 -8.09
C PHE A 67 2.19 -3.26 -9.59
N PHE A 68 0.94 -3.57 -9.95
CA PHE A 68 0.52 -3.62 -11.35
C PHE A 68 0.61 -2.25 -12.01
N ILE A 69 0.23 -1.20 -11.27
CA ILE A 69 0.27 0.18 -11.75
C ILE A 69 1.71 0.61 -12.03
N PHE A 70 2.63 0.39 -11.08
CA PHE A 70 4.02 0.78 -11.26
C PHE A 70 4.73 -0.02 -12.34
N MET A 71 4.43 -1.32 -12.47
CA MET A 71 4.96 -2.13 -13.58
C MET A 71 4.46 -1.61 -14.93
N PHE A 72 3.16 -1.33 -15.07
CA PHE A 72 2.60 -0.78 -16.30
C PHE A 72 3.28 0.55 -16.69
N VAL A 73 3.39 1.47 -15.72
CA VAL A 73 4.03 2.77 -15.95
C VAL A 73 5.52 2.60 -16.29
N GLY A 74 6.24 1.73 -15.59
CA GLY A 74 7.65 1.46 -15.85
C GLY A 74 7.90 0.94 -17.26
N TYR A 75 7.08 -0.01 -17.72
CA TYR A 75 7.17 -0.49 -19.11
C TYR A 75 6.78 0.57 -20.12
N PHE A 76 5.73 1.35 -19.87
CA PHE A 76 5.29 2.41 -20.77
C PHE A 76 6.37 3.49 -20.96
N VAL A 77 7.06 3.88 -19.89
CA VAL A 77 8.14 4.86 -19.93
C VAL A 77 9.40 4.30 -20.61
N ASN A 78 9.71 3.01 -20.45
CA ASN A 78 10.89 2.39 -21.07
C ASN A 78 10.66 1.98 -22.54
N ALA A 79 9.41 1.79 -22.95
CA ALA A 79 9.05 1.38 -24.31
C ALA A 79 8.95 2.56 -25.29
N ASN A 80 9.06 3.80 -24.81
CA ASN A 80 8.92 5.04 -25.60
C ASN A 80 10.19 5.88 -25.49
#